data_AF-A0A0Q4R375-F1
#
_entry.id   AF-A0A0Q4R375-F1
#
_cell.length_a   1.000
_cell.length_b   1.000
_cell.length_c   1.000
_cell.angle_alpha   90.00
_cell.angle_beta   90.00
_cell.angle_gamma   90.00
#
_symmetry.space_group_name_H-M   'P 1'
#
loop_
_entity.id
_entity.type
_entity.pdbx_description
1 polymer ?
#
loop_
_entity_poly.entity_id
_entity_poly.type
_entity_poly.pdbx_seq_one_letter_code
_entity_poly.pdbx_strand_id
1 'polypeptide(L)'
;MDNIWHKPNCMPESVRDRPTKAHEYVFLMSKSEKYYYNAEAIKEPMAASSIVGLSQDFEGQAGSNRANGGAKTNGTMKAVGAAYSFARKVNEGDVPGKSKQHREDRVDVKYFGFRNKRSVWNRQLGWRQGI
;
A
#
# COMPACT_ATOMS: atom_id res chain seq x y z
N MET A 1 4.18 -7.27 11.37
CA MET A 1 4.66 -6.51 10.21
C MET A 1 6.12 -6.84 10.05
N ASP A 2 6.58 -7.06 8.81
CA ASP A 2 7.97 -7.43 8.53
C ASP A 2 8.71 -6.24 7.92
N ASN A 3 9.63 -5.64 8.69
CA ASN A 3 10.48 -4.56 8.20
C ASN A 3 11.84 -5.13 7.79
N ILE A 4 12.22 -4.83 6.54
CA ILE A 4 13.43 -5.35 5.91
C ILE A 4 14.35 -4.19 5.60
N TRP A 5 15.58 -4.26 6.11
CA TRP A 5 16.64 -3.34 5.73
C TRP A 5 17.53 -3.96 4.64
N HIS A 6 17.36 -3.47 3.41
CA HIS A 6 18.08 -3.92 2.23
C HIS A 6 19.44 -3.22 2.09
N LYS A 7 20.47 -4.03 1.85
CA LYS A 7 21.86 -3.62 1.71
C LYS A 7 22.28 -3.89 0.26
N PRO A 8 22.31 -2.86 -0.61
CA PRO A 8 22.55 -3.05 -2.03
C PRO A 8 23.95 -3.59 -2.36
N ASN A 9 24.95 -3.24 -1.54
CA ASN A 9 26.34 -3.66 -1.73
C ASN A 9 26.75 -4.65 -0.64
N CYS A 10 26.24 -5.88 -0.71
CA CYS A 10 26.69 -6.96 0.16
C CYS A 10 27.90 -7.67 -0.41
N MET A 11 28.86 -8.00 0.45
CA MET A 11 29.92 -8.93 0.07
C MET A 11 29.31 -10.32 -0.14
N PRO A 12 29.72 -11.05 -1.20
CA PRO A 12 29.28 -12.42 -1.42
C PRO A 12 29.74 -13.32 -0.26
N GLU A 13 28.88 -14.25 0.13
CA GLU A 13 29.27 -15.29 1.09
C GLU A 13 30.07 -16.41 0.40
N SER A 14 30.93 -17.10 1.15
CA SER A 14 31.81 -18.16 0.61
C SER A 14 31.07 -19.44 0.18
N VAL A 15 29.78 -19.53 0.52
CA VAL A 15 28.96 -20.72 0.26
C VAL A 15 28.27 -20.61 -1.09
N ARG A 16 28.25 -21.72 -1.84
CA ARG A 16 27.73 -21.79 -3.22
C ARG A 16 26.33 -22.39 -3.35
N ASP A 17 25.78 -22.96 -2.28
CA ASP A 17 24.49 -23.67 -2.29
C ASP A 17 23.28 -22.77 -1.99
N ARG A 18 23.52 -21.47 -1.77
CA ARG A 18 22.47 -20.51 -1.43
C ARG A 18 22.79 -19.08 -1.87
N PRO A 19 21.77 -18.21 -1.97
CA PRO A 19 21.97 -16.79 -2.23
C PRO A 19 22.55 -16.05 -1.03
N THR A 20 23.45 -15.09 -1.30
CA THR A 20 24.00 -14.18 -0.28
C THR A 20 22.91 -13.38 0.41
N LYS A 21 22.89 -13.39 1.75
CA LYS A 21 21.96 -12.60 2.55
C LYS A 21 22.24 -11.09 2.40
N ALA A 22 21.39 -10.41 1.63
CA ALA A 22 21.49 -8.97 1.35
C ALA A 22 20.58 -8.06 2.19
N HIS A 23 19.98 -8.59 3.27
CA HIS A 23 19.06 -7.83 4.09
C HIS A 23 19.13 -8.18 5.58
N GLU A 24 18.67 -7.27 6.41
CA GLU A 24 18.47 -7.41 7.85
C GLU A 24 17.00 -7.26 8.23
N TYR A 25 16.57 -7.92 9.30
CA TYR A 25 15.24 -7.72 9.87
C TYR A 25 15.30 -6.63 10.92
N VAL A 26 14.31 -5.74 10.89
CA VAL A 26 14.10 -4.73 11.93
C VAL A 26 12.81 -5.08 12.66
N PHE A 27 12.92 -5.42 13.93
CA PHE A 27 11.75 -5.75 14.74
C PHE A 27 11.14 -4.46 15.32
N LEU A 28 9.84 -4.27 15.11
CA LEU A 28 9.05 -3.23 15.77
C LEU A 28 8.22 -3.88 16.86
N MET A 29 8.54 -3.58 18.13
CA MET A 29 7.83 -4.11 19.29
C MET A 29 7.18 -2.98 20.10
N SER A 30 5.98 -3.22 20.61
CA SER A 30 5.29 -2.33 21.54
C SER A 30 4.80 -3.09 22.75
N LYS A 31 4.75 -2.42 23.91
CA LYS A 31 4.24 -3.00 25.15
C LYS A 31 2.70 -3.13 25.17
N SER A 32 2.01 -2.31 24.40
CA SER A 32 0.55 -2.25 24.31
C SER A 32 0.09 -2.51 22.88
N GLU A 33 -1.11 -3.06 22.73
CA GLU A 33 -1.81 -3.19 21.45
C GLU A 33 -1.99 -1.83 20.78
N LYS A 34 -2.31 -0.79 21.57
CA LYS A 34 -2.39 0.60 21.12
C LYS A 34 -1.06 1.27 21.37
N TYR A 35 -0.23 1.34 20.34
CA TYR A 35 1.05 2.03 20.37
C TYR A 35 1.01 3.32 19.57
N TYR A 36 1.80 4.31 20.00
CA TYR A 36 1.94 5.55 19.25
C TYR A 36 2.74 5.30 17.98
N TYR A 37 2.20 5.71 16.84
CA TYR A 37 2.84 5.65 15.54
C TYR A 37 2.58 6.93 14.76
N ASN A 38 3.62 7.73 14.53
CA ASN A 38 3.51 8.95 13.74
C ASN A 38 3.49 8.61 12.24
N ALA A 39 2.30 8.35 11.71
CA ALA A 39 2.10 8.01 10.30
C ALA A 39 2.40 9.17 9.36
N GLU A 40 2.28 10.43 9.81
CA GLU A 40 2.51 11.60 8.95
C GLU A 40 3.99 11.81 8.67
N ALA A 41 4.85 11.62 9.66
CA ALA A 41 6.29 11.79 9.55
C ALA A 41 6.96 10.82 8.57
N ILE A 42 6.32 9.70 8.24
CA ILE A 42 6.87 8.65 7.38
C ILE A 42 6.18 8.58 6.00
N LYS A 43 5.30 9.52 5.68
CA LYS A 43 4.73 9.61 4.33
C LYS A 43 5.80 9.97 3.30
N GLU A 44 5.72 9.37 2.13
CA GLU A 44 6.54 9.68 0.96
C GLU A 44 5.63 10.09 -0.21
N PRO A 45 6.11 10.96 -1.13
CA PRO A 45 5.34 11.31 -2.31
C PRO A 45 5.03 10.06 -3.14
N MET A 46 3.86 10.04 -3.76
CA MET A 46 3.50 8.99 -4.70
C MET A 46 4.40 9.02 -5.94
N ALA A 47 4.56 7.87 -6.59
CA ALA A 47 5.26 7.83 -7.88
C ALA A 47 4.45 8.60 -8.93
N ALA A 48 5.14 9.29 -9.84
CA ALA A 48 4.49 10.07 -10.90
C ALA A 48 3.55 9.22 -11.76
N SER A 49 3.92 7.98 -12.09
CA SER A 49 3.06 7.04 -12.81
C SER A 49 1.76 6.71 -12.07
N SER A 50 1.82 6.59 -10.74
CA SER A 50 0.62 6.39 -9.91
C SER A 50 -0.28 7.63 -9.91
N ILE A 51 0.29 8.84 -9.89
CA ILE A 51 -0.47 10.09 -9.97
C ILE A 51 -1.21 10.17 -11.31
N VAL A 52 -0.52 9.89 -12.41
CA VAL A 52 -1.10 9.90 -13.76
C VAL A 52 -2.23 8.89 -13.90
N GLY A 53 -2.06 7.68 -13.35
CA GLY A 53 -3.13 6.67 -13.34
C GLY A 53 -4.35 7.11 -12.55
N LEU A 54 -4.12 7.88 -11.48
CA LEU A 54 -5.18 8.35 -10.58
C LEU A 54 -5.85 9.65 -11.04
N SER A 55 -5.19 10.42 -11.91
CA SER A 55 -5.73 11.64 -12.50
C SER A 55 -6.53 11.40 -13.78
N GLN A 56 -6.78 10.13 -14.14
CA GLN A 56 -7.61 9.80 -15.28
C GLN A 56 -9.07 10.19 -15.02
N ASP A 57 -9.78 10.59 -16.07
CA ASP A 57 -11.21 10.81 -15.99
C ASP A 57 -11.93 9.46 -15.85
N PHE A 58 -12.33 9.13 -14.63
CA PHE A 58 -13.07 7.90 -14.34
C PHE A 58 -14.55 8.00 -14.70
N GLU A 59 -15.12 9.21 -14.76
CA GLU A 59 -16.54 9.43 -15.03
C GLU A 59 -16.85 9.20 -16.52
N GLY A 60 -15.99 9.77 -17.40
CA GLY A 60 -16.07 9.64 -18.84
C GLY A 60 -15.65 8.28 -19.41
N GLN A 61 -15.03 7.39 -18.62
CA GLN A 61 -14.54 6.10 -19.11
C GLN A 61 -15.66 5.12 -19.48
N ALA A 62 -15.66 4.62 -20.72
CA ALA A 62 -16.45 3.45 -21.09
C ALA A 62 -15.86 2.22 -20.38
N GLY A 63 -16.57 1.71 -19.37
CA GLY A 63 -16.09 0.63 -18.51
C GLY A 63 -15.86 -0.71 -19.24
N SER A 64 -15.41 -1.73 -18.52
CA SER A 64 -15.16 -3.06 -19.10
C SER A 64 -16.40 -3.96 -19.09
N ASN A 65 -16.66 -4.64 -20.22
CA ASN A 65 -17.67 -5.71 -20.34
C ASN A 65 -17.18 -7.08 -19.84
N ARG A 66 -15.89 -7.25 -19.53
CA ARG A 66 -15.28 -8.56 -19.23
C ARG A 66 -15.32 -8.96 -17.75
N ALA A 67 -16.12 -8.27 -16.94
CA ALA A 67 -16.26 -8.57 -15.52
C ALA A 67 -16.73 -10.02 -15.29
N ASN A 68 -16.13 -10.73 -14.32
CA ASN A 68 -16.49 -12.12 -13.95
C ASN A 68 -16.59 -13.08 -15.16
N GLY A 69 -15.63 -12.99 -16.09
CA GLY A 69 -15.64 -13.84 -17.29
C GLY A 69 -16.79 -13.53 -18.27
N GLY A 70 -17.42 -12.36 -18.16
CA GLY A 70 -18.53 -11.92 -19.03
C GLY A 70 -19.93 -12.24 -18.50
N ALA A 71 -20.05 -12.82 -17.30
CA ALA A 71 -21.35 -13.20 -16.71
C ALA A 71 -22.18 -12.02 -16.19
N LYS A 72 -21.61 -10.80 -16.14
CA LYS A 72 -22.32 -9.62 -15.64
C LYS A 72 -23.19 -9.02 -16.74
N THR A 73 -24.51 -9.01 -16.53
CA THR A 73 -25.51 -8.47 -17.49
C THR A 73 -25.91 -7.03 -17.20
N ASN A 74 -25.67 -6.53 -15.98
CA ASN A 74 -26.16 -5.21 -15.53
C ASN A 74 -25.17 -4.06 -15.85
N GLY A 75 -24.58 -4.08 -17.05
CA GLY A 75 -23.71 -3.01 -17.57
C GLY A 75 -22.22 -3.12 -17.25
N THR A 76 -21.42 -2.35 -18.01
CA THR A 76 -19.95 -2.28 -17.92
C THR A 76 -19.47 -1.97 -16.51
N MET A 77 -18.37 -2.59 -16.05
CA MET A 77 -17.69 -2.16 -14.81
C MET A 77 -16.92 -0.86 -15.05
N LYS A 78 -17.30 0.20 -14.32
CA LYS A 78 -16.56 1.46 -14.26
C LYS A 78 -15.30 1.28 -13.40
N ALA A 79 -14.23 1.97 -13.78
CA ALA A 79 -13.03 2.07 -12.96
C ALA A 79 -13.32 2.90 -11.69
N VAL A 80 -12.63 2.60 -10.59
CA VAL A 80 -12.82 3.26 -9.29
C VAL A 80 -11.57 4.05 -8.94
N GLY A 81 -11.74 5.33 -8.60
CA GLY A 81 -10.66 6.29 -8.33
C GLY A 81 -10.05 6.21 -6.93
N ALA A 82 -9.48 7.32 -6.47
CA ALA A 82 -8.60 7.43 -5.29
C ALA A 82 -9.24 7.32 -3.90
N ALA A 83 -10.57 7.37 -3.82
CA ALA A 83 -11.29 7.49 -2.56
C ALA A 83 -11.77 6.12 -2.07
N TYR A 84 -11.30 5.68 -0.91
CA TYR A 84 -11.72 4.43 -0.28
C TYR A 84 -11.82 4.59 1.23
N SER A 85 -12.80 5.38 1.67
CA SER A 85 -13.25 5.37 3.07
C SER A 85 -14.15 4.19 3.40
N PHE A 86 -14.64 3.46 2.39
CA PHE A 86 -15.76 2.51 2.51
C PHE A 86 -17.03 3.17 3.09
N ALA A 87 -17.17 4.49 2.92
CA ALA A 87 -18.30 5.29 3.35
C ALA A 87 -19.53 5.07 2.47
N ARG A 88 -20.09 3.87 2.47
CA ARG A 88 -21.27 3.53 1.64
C ARG A 88 -22.15 2.48 2.29
N LYS A 89 -23.43 2.48 1.92
CA LYS A 89 -24.36 1.41 2.22
C LYS A 89 -24.15 0.24 1.28
N VAL A 90 -23.99 -0.97 1.83
CA VAL A 90 -24.04 -2.22 1.06
C VAL A 90 -24.88 -3.24 1.82
N ASN A 91 -25.46 -4.19 1.08
CA ASN A 91 -26.15 -5.33 1.68
C ASN A 91 -25.09 -6.34 2.19
N GLU A 92 -24.61 -6.10 3.41
CA GLU A 92 -23.66 -6.96 4.12
C GLU A 92 -24.35 -7.54 5.37
N GLY A 93 -24.27 -8.86 5.53
CA GLY A 93 -24.83 -9.58 6.68
C GLY A 93 -24.10 -9.23 7.98
N ASP A 94 -24.78 -9.40 9.12
CA ASP A 94 -24.17 -9.15 10.42
C ASP A 94 -23.25 -10.31 10.82
N VAL A 95 -21.98 -10.00 11.10
CA VAL A 95 -20.99 -10.97 11.59
C VAL A 95 -20.81 -10.77 13.11
N PRO A 96 -21.05 -11.80 13.95
CA PRO A 96 -20.91 -11.66 15.40
C PRO A 96 -19.52 -11.17 15.82
N GLY A 97 -19.47 -10.14 16.65
CA GLY A 97 -18.23 -9.58 17.21
C GLY A 97 -17.39 -8.76 16.22
N LYS A 98 -17.88 -8.48 15.01
CA LYS A 98 -17.20 -7.62 14.03
C LYS A 98 -18.13 -6.50 13.58
N SER A 99 -17.61 -5.28 13.58
CA SER A 99 -18.32 -4.15 13.01
C SER A 99 -18.22 -4.20 11.48
N LYS A 100 -19.30 -3.82 10.77
CA LYS A 100 -19.34 -3.84 9.30
C LYS A 100 -18.17 -3.08 8.70
N GLN A 101 -17.63 -3.58 7.58
CA GLN A 101 -16.53 -2.90 6.90
C GLN A 101 -17.02 -1.57 6.33
N HIS A 102 -18.13 -1.62 5.61
CA HIS A 102 -18.80 -0.48 4.99
C HIS A 102 -19.76 0.20 5.97
N ARG A 103 -19.65 1.53 6.12
CA ARG A 103 -20.55 2.32 7.00
C ARG A 103 -20.67 3.74 6.49
N GLU A 104 -21.90 4.27 6.48
CA GLU A 104 -22.19 5.61 5.92
C GLU A 104 -21.60 6.77 6.74
N ASP A 105 -21.33 6.55 8.02
CA ASP A 105 -20.82 7.55 8.97
C ASP A 105 -19.31 7.83 8.83
N ARG A 106 -18.60 7.12 7.95
CA ARG A 106 -17.16 7.34 7.75
C ARG A 106 -16.91 8.59 6.93
N VAL A 107 -15.90 9.36 7.33
CA VAL A 107 -15.39 10.48 6.53
C VAL A 107 -14.69 9.93 5.29
N ASP A 108 -14.93 10.56 4.13
CA ASP A 108 -14.24 10.16 2.92
C ASP A 108 -12.74 10.44 2.98
N VAL A 109 -11.91 9.46 2.61
CA VAL A 109 -10.45 9.56 2.70
C VAL A 109 -9.89 9.60 1.28
N LYS A 110 -9.38 10.77 0.90
CA LYS A 110 -8.69 10.95 -0.38
C LYS A 110 -7.22 10.57 -0.23
N TYR A 111 -6.86 9.42 -0.76
CA TYR A 111 -5.46 9.00 -0.85
C TYR A 111 -4.82 9.62 -2.09
N PHE A 112 -4.42 10.90 -2.01
CA PHE A 112 -3.80 11.60 -3.13
C PHE A 112 -2.49 12.28 -2.73
N GLY A 113 -1.50 12.20 -3.61
CA GLY A 113 -0.20 12.88 -3.47
C GLY A 113 0.82 12.17 -2.59
N PHE A 114 0.40 11.52 -1.50
CA PHE A 114 1.29 10.84 -0.56
C PHE A 114 0.88 9.39 -0.32
N ARG A 115 1.87 8.56 0.00
CA ARG A 115 1.70 7.16 0.42
C ARG A 115 2.54 6.89 1.66
N ASN A 116 2.17 5.87 2.45
CA ASN A 116 3.04 5.40 3.52
C ASN A 116 4.32 4.80 2.94
N LYS A 117 5.44 5.00 3.63
CA LYS A 117 6.71 4.33 3.31
C LYS A 117 6.53 2.81 3.34
N ARG A 118 7.13 2.13 2.36
CA ARG A 118 7.14 0.66 2.30
C ARG A 118 7.95 0.07 3.45
N SER A 119 7.70 -1.19 3.79
CA SER A 119 8.43 -1.90 4.86
C SER A 119 9.83 -2.36 4.46
N VAL A 120 10.22 -2.22 3.18
CA VAL A 120 11.56 -2.52 2.67
C VAL A 120 12.33 -1.22 2.48
N TRP A 121 13.40 -1.03 3.25
CA TRP A 121 14.19 0.21 3.27
C TRP A 121 15.58 -0.02 2.70
N ASN A 122 16.06 0.91 1.86
CA ASN A 122 17.42 0.86 1.33
C ASN A 122 18.40 1.60 2.25
N ARG A 123 19.60 1.04 2.41
CA ARG A 123 20.74 1.79 2.97
C ARG A 123 21.22 2.85 1.97
N GLN A 124 21.22 4.11 2.36
CA GLN A 124 21.84 5.20 1.59
C GLN A 124 23.35 5.14 1.79
N LEU A 125 24.10 4.91 0.71
CA LEU A 125 25.56 4.89 0.74
C LEU A 125 26.06 6.34 0.71
N GLY A 126 26.44 6.86 1.88
CA GLY A 126 27.23 8.07 1.95
C GLY A 126 28.66 7.75 1.55
N TRP A 127 29.08 8.17 0.35
CA TRP A 127 30.50 8.26 0.03
C TRP A 127 31.10 9.29 0.97
N ARG A 128 31.85 8.84 1.99
CA ARG A 128 32.89 9.69 2.59
C ARG A 128 33.94 9.88 1.51
N GLN A 129 33.87 11.00 0.77
CA GLN A 129 35.07 11.52 0.15
C GLN A 129 36.01 11.94 1.28
N GLY A 130 37.10 11.20 1.45
CA GLY A 130 38.19 11.54 2.34
C GLY A 130 39.32 12.15 1.52
N ILE A 131 39.71 13.36 1.95
CA ILE A 131 41.05 14.01 1.94
C ILE A 131 41.84 13.92 0.64
#